data_AF-A0AAW8CNL1-F1
#
_entry.id   AF-A0AAW8CNL1-F1
#
_cell.length_a   1.000
_cell.length_b   1.000
_cell.length_c   1.000
_cell.angle_alpha   90.00
_cell.angle_beta   90.00
_cell.angle_gamma   90.00
#
_symmetry.space_group_name_H-M   'P 1'
#
loop_
_entity.id
_entity.type
_entity.pdbx_description
1 polymer ?
#
loop_
_entity_poly.entity_id
_entity_poly.type
_entity_poly.pdbx_seq_one_letter_code
_entity_poly.pdbx_strand_id
1 'polypeptide(L)'
;MKKQFLILTLAIFSASAFAYSCGDKKYCKQMTSCSEAVYYLKQCGMTRLDRDKDGIPCEKICGKNGQNMPKAKSSKKKGKKADKKK
;
A
#
# COMPACT_ATOMS: atom_id res chain seq x y z
N MET A 1 26.01 13.65 39.18
CA MET A 1 25.86 14.37 37.90
C MET A 1 25.92 13.47 36.64
N LYS A 2 25.75 12.14 36.71
CA LYS A 2 25.94 11.22 35.56
C LYS A 2 24.67 10.51 35.06
N LYS A 3 23.49 10.82 35.62
CA LYS A 3 22.23 10.12 35.33
C LYS A 3 21.32 10.82 34.30
N GLN A 4 21.64 12.04 33.86
CA GLN A 4 20.79 12.84 32.95
C GLN A 4 21.09 12.67 31.45
N PHE A 5 22.25 12.08 31.08
CA PHE A 5 22.67 12.00 29.68
C PHE A 5 22.14 10.79 28.88
N LEU A 6 21.47 9.83 29.53
CA LEU A 6 21.02 8.60 28.87
C LEU A 6 19.61 8.65 28.26
N ILE A 7 18.83 9.70 28.52
CA ILE A 7 17.40 9.75 28.14
C ILE A 7 17.17 10.56 26.84
N LEU A 8 18.14 11.36 26.38
CA LEU A 8 17.96 12.30 25.27
C LEU A 8 18.11 11.68 23.86
N THR A 9 18.69 10.49 23.72
CA THR A 9 19.01 9.89 22.41
C THR A 9 17.99 8.87 21.88
N LEU A 10 16.94 8.56 22.64
CA LEU A 10 16.07 7.40 22.36
C LEU A 10 14.68 7.73 21.79
N ALA A 11 14.37 9.01 21.54
CA ALA A 11 13.00 9.44 21.20
C ALA A 11 12.81 10.03 19.79
N ILE A 12 13.67 9.69 18.82
CA ILE A 12 13.51 10.18 17.45
C ILE A 12 13.52 9.01 16.46
N PHE A 13 12.51 8.15 16.55
CA PHE A 13 12.17 7.21 15.48
C PHE A 13 10.83 7.64 14.89
N SER A 14 10.85 8.75 14.14
CA SER A 14 9.67 9.20 13.39
C SER A 14 9.37 8.23 12.26
N ALA A 15 8.28 7.48 12.39
CA ALA A 15 7.76 6.62 11.34
C ALA A 15 7.12 7.48 10.24
N SER A 16 7.80 7.65 9.11
CA SER A 16 7.31 8.37 7.94
C SER A 16 6.27 7.53 7.19
N ALA A 17 4.99 7.91 7.31
CA ALA A 17 3.93 7.40 6.45
C ALA A 17 3.89 8.21 5.15
N PHE A 18 4.28 7.59 4.03
CA PHE A 18 4.12 8.20 2.71
C PHE A 18 2.63 8.25 2.33
N ALA A 19 2.07 9.44 2.23
CA ALA A 19 0.74 9.66 1.65
C ALA A 19 0.87 9.78 0.13
N TYR A 20 0.14 8.93 -0.60
CA TYR A 20 0.05 8.99 -2.06
C TYR A 20 -1.19 9.79 -2.47
N SER A 21 -1.14 10.46 -3.61
CA SER A 21 -2.29 11.15 -4.22
C SER A 21 -2.47 10.69 -5.65
N CYS A 22 -3.70 10.78 -6.16
CA CYS A 22 -3.96 10.54 -7.58
C CYS A 22 -3.30 11.65 -8.41
N GLY A 23 -2.57 11.26 -9.45
CA GLY A 23 -1.93 12.19 -10.37
C GLY A 23 -1.78 11.58 -11.76
N ASP A 24 -1.02 12.22 -12.64
CA ASP A 24 -0.92 11.83 -14.05
C ASP A 24 -0.05 10.60 -14.35
N LYS A 25 0.26 9.80 -13.34
CA LYS A 25 1.02 8.54 -13.50
C LYS A 25 0.12 7.48 -14.12
N LYS A 26 0.45 7.07 -15.34
CA LYS A 26 -0.31 6.10 -16.14
C LYS A 26 0.41 4.77 -16.33
N TYR A 27 1.72 4.73 -16.05
CA TYR A 27 2.56 3.57 -16.34
C TYR A 27 3.35 3.14 -15.11
N CYS A 28 3.60 1.83 -14.99
CA CYS A 28 4.38 1.25 -13.91
C CYS A 28 5.80 1.82 -13.77
N LYS A 29 6.41 2.28 -14.87
CA LYS A 29 7.72 2.94 -14.87
C LYS A 29 7.75 4.29 -14.13
N GLN A 30 6.59 4.89 -13.88
CA GLN A 30 6.46 6.15 -13.15
C GLN A 30 6.25 5.95 -11.64
N MET A 31 6.09 4.69 -11.21
CA MET A 31 5.84 4.29 -9.84
C MET A 31 7.09 3.67 -9.25
N THR A 32 7.43 4.07 -8.04
CA THR A 32 8.68 3.67 -7.40
C THR A 32 8.47 2.58 -6.35
N SER A 33 7.22 2.32 -5.96
CA SER A 33 6.88 1.37 -4.92
C SER A 33 5.58 0.64 -5.21
N CYS A 34 5.52 -0.63 -4.83
CA CYS A 34 4.29 -1.41 -4.96
C CYS A 34 3.12 -0.76 -4.18
N SER A 35 3.40 -0.14 -3.03
CA SER A 35 2.39 0.58 -2.25
C SER A 35 1.74 1.74 -3.00
N GLU A 36 2.52 2.48 -3.80
CA GLU A 36 2.03 3.54 -4.66
C GLU A 36 1.15 2.96 -5.79
N ALA A 37 1.59 1.87 -6.43
CA ALA A 37 0.82 1.22 -7.48
C ALA A 37 -0.51 0.67 -6.99
N VAL A 38 -0.51 0.04 -5.81
CA VAL A 38 -1.73 -0.43 -5.15
C VAL A 38 -2.66 0.73 -4.78
N TYR A 39 -2.10 1.86 -4.33
CA TYR A 39 -2.89 3.05 -4.07
C TYR A 39 -3.59 3.53 -5.34
N TYR A 40 -2.87 3.64 -6.46
CA TYR A 40 -3.46 4.10 -7.73
C TYR A 40 -4.50 3.12 -8.30
N LEU A 41 -4.28 1.80 -8.17
CA LEU A 41 -5.28 0.82 -8.58
C LEU A 41 -6.57 0.95 -7.76
N LYS A 42 -6.45 1.04 -6.43
CA LYS A 42 -7.61 1.01 -5.51
C LYS A 42 -8.30 2.36 -5.32
N GLN A 43 -7.54 3.45 -5.21
CA GLN A 43 -8.06 4.78 -4.91
C GLN A 43 -8.32 5.59 -6.19
N CYS A 44 -7.46 5.44 -7.20
CA CYS A 44 -7.56 6.21 -8.43
C CYS A 44 -8.20 5.41 -9.58
N GLY A 45 -8.54 4.13 -9.38
CA GLY A 45 -9.19 3.29 -10.38
C GLY A 45 -8.31 2.97 -11.60
N MET A 46 -6.99 3.00 -11.45
CA MET A 46 -6.04 2.79 -12.55
C MET A 46 -5.87 1.31 -12.89
N THR A 47 -6.92 0.70 -13.44
CA THR A 47 -6.95 -0.72 -13.86
C THR A 47 -5.87 -1.05 -14.91
N ARG A 48 -5.38 -0.07 -15.66
CA ARG A 48 -4.29 -0.27 -16.64
C ARG A 48 -2.97 -0.76 -16.04
N LEU A 49 -2.78 -0.58 -14.73
CA LEU A 49 -1.59 -1.03 -14.01
C LEU A 49 -1.63 -2.54 -13.72
N ASP A 50 -2.83 -3.13 -13.73
CA ASP A 50 -3.13 -4.54 -13.51
C ASP A 50 -3.72 -5.11 -14.82
N ARG A 51 -2.83 -5.56 -15.71
CA ARG A 51 -3.22 -5.91 -17.08
C ARG A 51 -3.96 -7.24 -17.16
N ASP A 52 -3.61 -8.17 -16.30
CA ASP A 52 -4.13 -9.53 -16.18
C ASP A 52 -5.31 -9.62 -15.20
N LYS A 53 -5.58 -8.56 -14.43
CA LYS A 53 -6.74 -8.40 -13.55
C LYS A 53 -6.73 -9.37 -12.36
N ASP A 54 -5.54 -9.74 -11.90
CA ASP A 54 -5.34 -10.57 -10.73
C ASP A 54 -5.39 -9.76 -9.42
N GLY A 55 -5.44 -8.43 -9.53
CA GLY A 55 -5.43 -7.49 -8.42
C GLY A 55 -4.04 -7.03 -7.99
N ILE A 56 -2.99 -7.41 -8.71
CA ILE A 56 -1.58 -7.07 -8.45
C ILE A 56 -1.12 -6.06 -9.52
N PRO A 57 -1.13 -4.74 -9.21
CA PRO A 57 -0.67 -3.75 -10.16
C PRO A 57 0.85 -3.81 -10.29
N CYS A 58 1.38 -3.62 -11.49
CA CYS A 58 2.81 -3.48 -11.71
C CYS A 58 3.65 -4.61 -11.07
N GLU A 59 3.40 -5.86 -11.46
CA GLU A 59 4.09 -7.07 -10.97
C GLU A 59 5.62 -6.98 -10.94
N LYS A 60 6.23 -6.14 -11.78
CA LYS A 60 7.68 -5.90 -11.76
C LYS A 60 8.18 -5.30 -10.44
N ILE A 61 7.38 -4.44 -9.80
CA ILE A 61 7.69 -3.84 -8.48
C ILE A 61 6.96 -4.57 -7.35
N CYS A 62 5.77 -5.12 -7.61
CA CYS A 62 4.97 -5.86 -6.61
C CYS A 62 5.37 -7.34 -6.45
N GLY A 63 6.09 -7.90 -7.42
CA GLY A 63 6.29 -9.34 -7.57
C GLY A 63 5.06 -10.01 -8.18
N LYS A 64 5.29 -11.05 -9.01
CA LYS A 64 4.24 -11.82 -9.72
C LYS A 64 3.15 -12.41 -8.82
N ASN A 65 3.44 -12.62 -7.54
CA ASN A 65 2.51 -13.17 -6.56
C ASN A 65 2.07 -12.12 -5.51
N GLY A 66 2.32 -10.83 -5.76
CA GLY A 66 1.97 -9.75 -4.82
C GLY A 66 2.79 -9.74 -3.53
N GLN A 67 3.94 -10.42 -3.51
CA GLN A 67 4.79 -10.57 -2.33
C GLN A 67 5.33 -9.24 -1.74
N ASN A 68 5.42 -8.20 -2.57
CA ASN A 68 5.82 -6.85 -2.15
C ASN A 68 4.63 -5.89 -1.97
N MET A 69 3.39 -6.38 -1.99
CA MET A 69 2.22 -5.54 -1.71
C MET A 69 2.24 -5.01 -0.28
N PRO A 70 1.77 -3.77 -0.06
CA PRO A 70 1.47 -3.31 1.29
C PRO A 70 0.41 -4.26 1.86
N LYS A 71 0.79 -5.01 2.91
CA LYS A 71 -0.20 -5.79 3.66
C LYS A 71 -1.18 -4.80 4.26
N ALA A 72 -2.42 -4.86 3.78
CA ALA A 72 -3.49 -4.06 4.36
C ALA A 72 -3.51 -4.35 5.86
N LYS A 73 -3.34 -3.31 6.69
CA LYS A 73 -3.70 -3.43 8.11
C LYS A 73 -5.11 -3.97 8.13
N SER A 74 -5.26 -5.19 8.64
CA SER A 74 -6.49 -5.97 8.61
C SER A 74 -7.58 -5.23 9.39
N SER A 75 -8.29 -4.33 8.71
CA SER A 75 -9.63 -3.95 9.11
C SER A 75 -10.51 -5.14 8.78
N LYS A 76 -10.63 -6.03 9.77
CA LYS A 76 -11.52 -7.18 9.80
C LYS A 76 -12.97 -6.73 9.58
N LYS A 77 -13.38 -6.45 8.33
CA LYS A 77 -14.78 -6.24 7.98
C LYS A 77 -15.41 -7.61 7.78
N LYS A 78 -16.04 -8.12 8.84
CA LYS A 78 -16.92 -9.31 8.78
C LYS A 78 -17.89 -9.12 7.59
N GLY A 79 -17.98 -10.15 6.77
CA GLY A 79 -18.80 -10.14 5.56
C GLY A 79 -20.29 -9.93 5.83
N LYS A 80 -21.00 -9.59 4.76
CA LYS A 80 -22.39 -9.96 4.56
C LYS A 80 -22.48 -10.61 3.18
N LYS A 81 -22.56 -11.94 3.17
CA LYS A 81 -23.24 -12.67 2.08
C LYS A 81 -24.68 -12.16 2.09
N ALA A 82 -25.09 -11.44 1.06
CA ALA A 82 -26.50 -11.30 0.75
C ALA A 82 -26.89 -12.57 -0.02
N ASP A 83 -27.53 -13.47 0.69
CA ASP A 83 -28.08 -14.72 0.18
C ASP A 83 -29.19 -14.42 -0.82
N LYS A 84 -29.15 -15.13 -1.93
CA LYS A 84 -30.12 -15.14 -3.01
C LYS A 84 -31.32 -15.96 -2.57
N LYS A 85 -32.45 -15.32 -2.22
CA LYS A 85 -33.75 -16.03 -2.14
C LYS A 85 -34.95 -15.08 -2.28
N LYS A 86 -35.51 -15.00 -3.48
CA LYS A 86 -36.93 -15.25 -3.75
C LYS A 86 -37.14 -15.47 -5.24
#